data_AF-A0A8C7YWI4-F1
#
_entry.id   AF-A0A8C7YWI4-F1
#
_cell.length_a   1.000
_cell.length_b   1.000
_cell.length_c   1.000
_cell.angle_alpha   90.00
_cell.angle_beta   90.00
_cell.angle_gamma   90.00
#
_symmetry.space_group_name_H-M   'P 1'
#
loop_
_entity.id
_entity.type
_entity.pdbx_description
1 polymer ?
#
loop_
_entity_poly.entity_id
_entity_poly.type
_entity_poly.pdbx_seq_one_letter_code
_entity_poly.pdbx_strand_id
1 'polypeptide(L)' 'LCSSTLNKYYKYVHADGRVSYPLCFIFSSPMGCKPEQQMMYAGSKNRLVQSADLTKVFETRNVDDLTEEWLKNQLAFFR' A
#
# COMPACT_ATOMS: atom_id res chain seq x y z
N LEU A 1 16.33 -3.35 -7.79
CA LEU A 1 14.88 -3.58 -7.61
C LEU A 1 14.38 -2.78 -6.40
N CYS A 2 14.44 -1.44 -6.47
CA CYS A 2 14.36 -0.58 -5.28
C CYS A 2 13.14 0.35 -5.28
N SER A 3 11.98 -0.22 -5.56
CA SER A 3 10.63 0.26 -5.21
C SER A 3 9.65 -0.49 -6.10
N SER A 4 9.13 -1.61 -5.59
CA SER A 4 8.01 -2.29 -6.22
C SER A 4 6.75 -1.55 -5.79
N THR A 5 6.29 -0.61 -6.62
CA THR A 5 4.96 -0.02 -6.45
C THR A 5 3.94 -1.08 -6.84
N LEU A 6 3.25 -1.66 -5.87
CA LEU A 6 2.31 -2.74 -6.11
C LEU A 6 0.89 -2.23 -5.89
N ASN A 7 0.13 -2.13 -6.98
CA ASN A 7 -1.30 -1.85 -6.91
C ASN A 7 -2.03 -3.19 -6.73
N LYS A 8 -2.56 -3.46 -5.54
CA LYS A 8 -3.21 -4.75 -5.22
C LYS A 8 -4.69 -4.55 -4.92
N TYR A 9 -5.52 -5.28 -5.66
CA TYR A 9 -6.92 -5.51 -5.32
C TYR A 9 -6.98 -6.65 -4.31
N TYR A 10 -7.51 -6.40 -3.13
CA TYR A 10 -7.64 -7.43 -2.10
C TYR A 10 -9.11 -7.70 -1.81
N LYS A 11 -9.49 -8.99 -1.76
CA LYS A 11 -10.86 -9.42 -1.43
C LYS A 11 -11.02 -9.37 0.08
N TYR A 12 -11.66 -8.32 0.58
CA TYR A 12 -11.99 -8.20 1.99
C TYR A 12 -13.41 -8.72 2.25
N VAL A 13 -13.52 -9.75 3.08
CA VAL A 13 -14.82 -10.29 3.53
C VAL A 13 -15.12 -9.73 4.90
N HIS A 14 -16.22 -8.99 5.00
CA HIS A 14 -16.73 -8.42 6.24
C HIS A 14 -17.40 -9.49 7.10
N ALA A 15 -17.49 -9.23 8.41
CA ALA A 15 -18.11 -10.15 9.37
C ALA A 15 -19.61 -10.39 9.11
N ASP A 16 -20.28 -9.49 8.39
CA ASP A 16 -21.68 -9.60 7.97
C ASP A 16 -21.86 -10.38 6.65
N GLY A 17 -20.77 -10.92 6.08
CA GLY A 17 -20.76 -11.67 4.83
C GLY A 17 -20.61 -10.83 3.57
N ARG A 18 -20.55 -9.49 3.68
CA ARG A 18 -20.30 -8.63 2.53
C ARG A 18 -18.86 -8.78 2.03
N VAL A 19 -18.67 -8.67 0.72
CA VAL A 19 -17.34 -8.65 0.10
C VAL A 19 -17.08 -7.27 -0.46
N SER A 20 -15.93 -6.69 -0.12
CA SER A 20 -15.45 -5.44 -0.69
C SER A 20 -14.07 -5.64 -1.30
N TYR A 21 -13.81 -4.90 -2.38
CA TYR A 21 -12.53 -4.89 -3.07
C TYR A 21 -11.90 -3.50 -2.97
N PRO A 22 -11.39 -3.09 -1.79
CA PRO A 22 -10.75 -1.80 -1.66
C PRO A 22 -9.49 -1.75 -2.54
N LEU A 23 -9.37 -0.69 -3.35
CA LEU A 23 -8.13 -0.39 -4.06
C LEU A 23 -7.11 0.13 -3.05
N CYS A 24 -6.03 -0.63 -2.85
CA CYS A 24 -5.01 -0.31 -1.87
C CYS A 24 -3.70 -0.04 -2.58
N PHE A 25 -3.15 1.15 -2.34
CA PHE A 25 -1.83 1.50 -2.82
C PHE A 25 -0.80 1.13 -1.77
N ILE A 26 0.06 0.16 -2.06
CA ILE A 26 1.09 -0.26 -1.10
C ILE A 26 2.46 0.11 -1.64
N PHE A 27 3.10 1.02 -0.93
CA PHE A 27 4.46 1.46 -1.22
C PHE A 27 5.45 0.64 -0.40
N SER A 28 6.25 -0.19 -1.08
CA SER A 28 7.33 -0.93 -0.43
C SER A 28 8.67 -0.25 -0.69
N SER A 29 9.31 0.23 0.39
CA SER A 29 10.63 0.88 0.35
C SER A 29 11.60 0.20 1.32
N PRO A 30 12.37 -0.81 0.87
CA PRO A 30 13.31 -1.51 1.73
C PRO A 30 14.39 -0.58 2.30
N MET A 31 14.73 -0.79 3.58
CA MET A 31 15.83 -0.11 4.28
C MET A 31 17.16 -0.53 3.62
N GLY A 32 17.76 0.34 2.82
CA GLY A 32 18.89 0.01 1.95
C GLY A 32 18.77 0.63 0.56
N CYS A 33 17.63 1.25 0.25
CA CYS A 33 17.48 2.03 -0.96
C CYS A 33 18.30 3.32 -0.93
N LYS A 34 18.83 3.72 -2.10
CA LYS A 34 19.56 4.98 -2.22
C LYS A 34 18.63 6.15 -1.83
N PRO A 35 19.10 7.13 -1.01
CA PRO A 35 18.30 8.28 -0.60
C PRO A 35 17.67 9.05 -1.76
N GLU A 36 18.39 9.19 -2.89
CA GLU A 36 17.89 9.82 -4.10
C GLU A 36 16.65 9.11 -4.68
N GLN A 37 16.62 7.78 -4.63
CA GLN A 37 15.46 7.01 -5.09
C GLN A 37 14.28 7.18 -4.13
N GLN A 38 14.53 7.15 -2.82
CA GLN A 38 13.47 7.41 -1.83
C GLN A 38 12.86 8.81 -2.01
N MET A 39 13.68 9.83 -2.25
CA MET A 39 13.20 11.19 -2.51
C MET A 39 12.38 11.28 -3.81
N MET A 40 12.87 10.67 -4.90
CA MET A 40 12.18 10.67 -6.19
C MET A 40 10.80 9.98 -6.10
N TYR A 41 10.72 8.83 -5.44
CA TYR A 41 9.47 8.09 -5.28
C TYR A 41 8.53 8.76 -4.26
N ALA A 42 9.04 9.37 -3.19
CA ALA A 42 8.22 10.14 -2.25
C ALA A 42 7.54 11.34 -2.94
N GLY A 43 8.26 12.05 -3.81
CA GLY A 43 7.68 13.15 -4.60
C GLY A 43 6.62 12.68 -5.60
N SER A 44 6.85 11.54 -6.24
CA SER A 44 5.91 10.96 -7.22
C SER A 44 4.70 10.28 -6.56
N LYS A 45 4.84 9.75 -5.33
CA LYS A 45 3.78 9.11 -4.54
C LYS A 45 2.57 10.02 -4.42
N ASN A 46 2.78 11.27 -4.00
CA ASN A 46 1.68 12.22 -3.77
C ASN A 46 0.90 12.49 -5.06
N ARG A 47 1.61 12.61 -6.19
CA ARG A 47 0.99 12.83 -7.49
C ARG A 47 0.19 11.62 -7.96
N LEU A 48 0.72 10.42 -7.72
CA LEU A 48 0.04 9.17 -8.08
C LEU A 48 -1.23 8.97 -7.24
N VAL A 49 -1.15 9.21 -5.93
CA VAL A 49 -2.29 9.16 -4.99
C VAL A 49 -3.40 10.12 -5.42
N GLN A 50 -3.03 11.36 -5.80
CA GLN A 50 -3.99 12.35 -6.31
C GLN A 50 -4.57 11.93 -7.67
N SER A 51 -3.75 11.42 -8.59
CA SER A 51 -4.22 11.06 -9.94
C SER A 51 -5.12 9.83 -9.98
N ALA A 52 -4.92 8.89 -9.05
CA ALA A 52 -5.67 7.64 -8.98
C ALA A 52 -6.75 7.65 -7.88
N ASP A 53 -7.00 8.82 -7.28
CA ASP A 53 -7.96 9.06 -6.20
C ASP A 53 -7.89 8.00 -5.08
N LEU A 54 -6.65 7.65 -4.72
CA LEU A 54 -6.37 6.56 -3.79
C LEU A 54 -6.53 7.06 -2.36
N THR A 55 -7.60 6.63 -1.68
CA THR A 55 -7.84 6.98 -0.28
C THR A 55 -7.09 6.08 0.71
N LYS A 56 -6.65 4.89 0.27
CA LYS A 56 -6.01 3.88 1.12
C LYS A 56 -4.56 3.63 0.68
N VAL A 57 -3.67 4.44 1.26
CA VAL A 57 -2.23 4.43 0.98
C VAL A 57 -1.49 3.84 2.17
N PHE A 58 -0.81 2.71 1.96
CA PHE A 58 -0.04 2.03 2.98
C PHE A 58 1.44 1.99 2.59
N GLU A 59 2.32 2.06 3.59
CA GLU A 59 3.76 2.04 3.38
C GLU A 59 4.39 0.95 4.23
N THR A 60 5.18 0.07 3.61
CA THR A 60 5.96 -0.94 4.31
C THR A 60 7.44 -0.83 3.96
N ARG A 61 8.29 -0.98 4.98
CA ARG A 61 9.75 -0.99 4.82
C ARG A 61 10.31 -2.38 4.62
N ASN A 62 9.50 -3.41 4.76
CA ASN A 62 9.88 -4.78 4.46
C ASN A 62 8.81 -5.44 3.58
N VAL A 63 9.26 -6.13 2.55
CA VAL A 63 8.36 -6.93 1.70
C VAL A 63 7.83 -8.12 2.48
N ASP A 64 8.58 -8.64 3.45
CA ASP A 64 8.15 -9.77 4.28
C ASP A 64 7.00 -9.40 5.22
N ASP A 65 6.89 -8.12 5.60
CA ASP A 65 5.77 -7.61 6.41
C ASP A 65 4.47 -7.49 5.59
N LEU A 66 4.54 -7.62 4.26
CA LEU A 66 3.40 -7.56 3.36
C LEU A 66 2.59 -8.87 3.39
N THR A 67 2.01 -9.19 4.54
CA THR A 67 1.15 -10.36 4.72
C THR A 67 -0.34 -10.01 4.59
N GLU A 68 -1.17 -11.02 4.36
CA GLU A 68 -2.61 -10.86 4.33
C GLU A 68 -3.17 -10.34 5.67
N GLU A 69 -2.60 -10.81 6.79
CA GLU A 69 -2.98 -10.37 8.14
C GLU A 69 -2.65 -8.90 8.37
N TRP A 70 -1.46 -8.46 7.95
CA TRP A 70 -1.08 -7.04 8.01
C TRP A 70 -2.07 -6.20 7.20
N LEU A 71 -2.41 -6.62 5.98
CA LEU A 71 -3.35 -5.89 5.14
C LEU A 71 -4.76 -5.85 5.75
N LYS A 72 -5.23 -6.94 6.36
CA LYS A 72 -6.51 -6.96 7.10
C LYS A 72 -6.50 -5.99 8.28
N ASN A 73 -5.42 -5.95 9.05
CA ASN A 73 -5.25 -5.02 10.19
C ASN A 73 -5.26 -3.56 9.72
N GLN A 74 -4.54 -3.27 8.64
CA GLN A 74 -4.53 -1.94 8.02
C GLN A 74 -5.91 -1.56 7.49
N LEU A 75 -6.61 -2.46 6.81
CA LEU A 75 -7.97 -2.22 6.31
C LEU A 75 -9.00 -2.05 7.43
N ALA A 76 -8.84 -2.74 8.55
CA ALA A 76 -9.71 -2.61 9.72
C ALA A 76 -9.63 -1.22 10.37
N PHE A 77 -8.51 -0.51 10.22
CA PHE A 77 -8.33 0.85 10.73
C PHE A 77 -9.15 1.90 9.94
N PHE A 78 -9.42 1.64 8.66
CA PHE A 78 -10.18 2.54 7.77
C PHE A 78 -11.70 2.23 7.78
N ARG A 79 -12.24 1.86 8.95
CA ARG A 79 -13.67 1.57 9.15
C ARG A 79 -14.52 2.83 9.21
#